data_AF-A0A0S8KFU8-F1
#
_entry.id   AF-A0A0S8KFU8-F1
#
_cell.length_a   1.000
_cell.length_b   1.000
_cell.length_c   1.000
_cell.angle_alpha   90.00
_cell.angle_beta   90.00
_cell.angle_gamma   90.00
#
_symmetry.space_group_name_H-M   'P 1'
#
loop_
_entity.id
_entity.type
_entity.pdbx_description
1 polymer ?
#
loop_
_entity_poly.entity_id
_entity_poly.type
_entity_poly.pdbx_seq_one_letter_code
_entity_poly.pdbx_strand_id
1 'polypeptide(L)'
;MSKQINQANAQQVLEQLSRAPSQRTSETAVVTSPGAGAIAWAAKVKSNYSYNFYNVVTVVVSSPGTEPYEIGQQTQAANLAEPFDQQGTLAAGTYVVMFRVGNKNIFYAPA
;
A
#
# COMPACT_ATOMS: atom_id res chain seq x y z
N MET A 1 -17.70 -18.81 49.49
CA MET A 1 -16.36 -18.90 48.88
C MET A 1 -16.38 -18.90 47.33
N SER A 2 -17.45 -18.43 46.66
CA SER A 2 -17.60 -18.50 45.19
C SER A 2 -17.49 -17.16 44.45
N LYS A 3 -17.53 -16.01 45.13
CA LYS A 3 -17.43 -14.68 44.49
C LYS A 3 -15.99 -14.22 44.22
N GLN A 4 -15.02 -14.65 45.04
CA GLN A 4 -13.62 -14.19 44.93
C GLN A 4 -12.87 -14.80 43.73
N ILE A 5 -13.23 -16.03 43.33
CA ILE A 5 -12.61 -16.71 42.17
C ILE A 5 -13.01 -16.03 40.85
N ASN A 6 -14.24 -15.49 40.76
CA ASN A 6 -14.73 -14.81 39.56
C ASN A 6 -14.07 -13.43 39.34
N GLN A 7 -13.71 -12.72 40.41
CA GLN A 7 -13.07 -11.40 40.28
C GLN A 7 -11.62 -11.51 39.84
N ALA A 8 -10.88 -12.51 40.34
CA ALA A 8 -9.52 -12.79 39.89
C ALA A 8 -9.47 -13.17 38.40
N ASN A 9 -10.43 -13.98 37.95
CA ASN A 9 -10.51 -14.40 36.55
C ASN A 9 -10.89 -13.24 35.62
N ALA A 10 -11.80 -12.35 36.05
CA ALA A 10 -12.16 -11.15 35.29
C ALA A 10 -10.99 -10.16 35.16
N GLN A 11 -10.20 -10.00 36.22
CA GLN A 11 -9.00 -9.16 36.20
C GLN A 11 -7.91 -9.73 35.29
N GLN A 12 -7.72 -11.06 35.31
CA GLN A 12 -6.76 -11.74 34.43
C GLN A 12 -7.16 -11.63 32.95
N VAL A 13 -8.46 -11.73 32.62
CA VAL A 13 -8.96 -11.52 31.25
C VAL A 13 -8.78 -10.05 30.82
N LEU A 14 -9.03 -9.07 31.70
CA LEU A 14 -8.77 -7.67 31.41
C LEU A 14 -7.28 -7.37 31.21
N GLU A 15 -6.40 -7.97 32.02
CA GLU A 15 -4.95 -7.85 31.87
C GLU A 15 -4.43 -8.51 30.59
N GLN A 16 -5.02 -9.64 30.17
CA GLN A 16 -4.70 -10.29 28.90
C GLN A 16 -5.16 -9.45 27.70
N LEU A 17 -6.36 -8.86 27.76
CA LEU A 17 -6.87 -7.98 26.70
C LEU A 17 -6.12 -6.65 26.61
N SER A 18 -5.63 -6.12 27.74
CA SER A 18 -4.83 -4.89 27.77
C SER A 18 -3.35 -5.10 27.44
N ARG A 19 -2.81 -6.33 27.62
CA ARG A 19 -1.42 -6.69 27.26
C ARG A 19 -1.28 -7.34 25.89
N ALA A 20 -2.36 -7.78 25.25
CA ALA A 20 -2.30 -8.13 23.85
C ALA A 20 -2.03 -6.83 23.07
N PRO A 21 -0.84 -6.64 22.45
CA PRO A 21 -0.73 -5.64 21.43
C PRO A 21 -1.79 -6.02 20.41
N SER A 22 -2.76 -5.14 20.19
CA SER A 22 -3.73 -5.28 19.12
C SER A 22 -2.92 -5.69 17.89
N GLN A 23 -3.09 -6.96 17.50
CA GLN A 23 -2.64 -7.47 16.23
C GLN A 23 -3.15 -6.45 15.25
N ARG A 24 -2.23 -5.67 14.66
CA ARG A 24 -2.55 -4.41 13.98
C ARG A 24 -3.42 -4.73 12.77
N THR A 25 -4.71 -4.92 13.00
CA THR A 25 -5.74 -4.62 12.04
C THR A 25 -5.66 -3.12 11.92
N SER A 26 -4.79 -2.67 11.01
CA SER A 26 -4.70 -1.29 10.62
C SER A 26 -6.03 -0.98 9.97
N GLU A 27 -7.01 -0.55 10.77
CA GLU A 27 -8.22 0.09 10.26
C GLU A 27 -7.77 1.35 9.54
N THR A 28 -7.55 1.19 8.25
CA THR A 28 -7.13 2.28 7.38
C THR A 28 -8.40 2.83 6.79
N ALA A 29 -9.02 3.79 7.49
CA ALA A 29 -10.15 4.53 6.96
C ALA A 29 -9.63 5.48 5.88
N VAL A 30 -10.09 5.30 4.64
CA VAL A 30 -9.86 6.27 3.56
C VAL A 30 -11.14 7.09 3.45
N VAL A 31 -11.05 8.39 3.74
CA VAL A 31 -12.15 9.31 3.50
C VAL A 31 -12.19 9.61 2.01
N THR A 32 -13.16 9.04 1.31
CA THR A 32 -13.47 9.39 -0.07
C THR A 32 -14.52 10.51 -0.06
N SER A 33 -14.09 11.74 0.19
CA SER A 33 -14.95 12.92 0.07
C SER A 33 -14.65 13.69 -1.22
N PRO A 34 -15.64 14.35 -1.82
CA PRO A 34 -15.40 15.38 -2.83
C PRO A 34 -14.50 16.48 -2.22
N GLY A 35 -13.20 16.46 -2.53
CA GLY A 35 -12.20 17.37 -1.98
C GLY A 35 -10.99 16.70 -1.29
N ALA A 36 -11.06 15.41 -0.96
CA ALA A 36 -9.90 14.65 -0.53
C ALA A 36 -8.97 14.40 -1.74
N GLY A 37 -7.91 15.19 -1.86
CA GLY A 37 -6.92 15.04 -2.93
C GLY A 37 -6.08 13.78 -2.70
N ALA A 38 -6.12 12.83 -3.64
CA ALA A 38 -5.11 11.78 -3.70
C ALA A 38 -3.80 12.38 -4.21
N ILE A 39 -2.71 12.23 -3.46
CA ILE A 39 -1.37 12.60 -3.94
C ILE A 39 -1.00 11.62 -5.05
N ALA A 40 -0.73 12.16 -6.23
CA ALA A 40 -0.27 11.42 -7.40
C ALA A 40 1.16 11.85 -7.76
N TRP A 41 1.98 10.91 -8.23
CA TRP A 41 3.34 11.20 -8.68
C TRP A 41 3.80 10.27 -9.80
N ALA A 42 4.80 10.69 -10.56
CA ALA A 42 5.36 9.90 -11.65
C ALA A 42 6.28 8.79 -11.11
N ALA A 43 6.18 7.60 -11.70
CA ALA A 43 7.04 6.47 -11.41
C ALA A 43 7.44 5.72 -12.70
N LYS A 44 8.48 4.91 -12.61
CA LYS A 44 8.95 4.02 -13.67
C LYS A 44 8.93 2.58 -13.17
N VAL A 45 8.37 1.70 -13.98
CA VAL A 45 8.35 0.25 -13.74
C VAL A 45 9.77 -0.30 -13.92
N LYS A 46 10.27 -1.02 -12.93
CA LYS A 46 11.60 -1.63 -12.94
C LYS A 46 11.54 -3.12 -13.24
N SER A 47 10.57 -3.81 -12.67
CA SER A 47 10.31 -5.22 -12.96
C SER A 47 8.92 -5.62 -12.50
N ASN A 48 8.46 -6.76 -12.98
CA ASN A 48 7.43 -7.53 -12.29
C ASN A 48 7.93 -7.97 -10.92
N TYR A 49 7.06 -7.96 -9.91
CA TYR A 49 7.34 -8.48 -8.58
C TYR A 49 6.60 -9.79 -8.34
N SER A 50 5.26 -9.77 -8.34
CA SER A 50 4.41 -10.95 -8.16
C SER A 50 2.99 -10.60 -8.58
N TYR A 51 2.32 -11.48 -9.33
CA TYR A 51 0.98 -11.19 -9.86
C TYR A 51 0.98 -9.83 -10.60
N ASN A 52 -0.03 -8.99 -10.39
CA ASN A 52 -0.11 -7.62 -10.92
C ASN A 52 0.65 -6.57 -10.09
N PHE A 53 1.54 -6.98 -9.19
CA PHE A 53 2.44 -6.07 -8.48
C PHE A 53 3.77 -5.93 -9.19
N TYR A 54 4.25 -4.68 -9.23
CA TYR A 54 5.48 -4.28 -9.87
C TYR A 54 6.42 -3.63 -8.88
N ASN A 55 7.72 -3.84 -9.07
CA ASN A 55 8.73 -2.97 -8.49
C ASN A 55 8.77 -1.68 -9.32
N VAL A 56 8.55 -0.56 -8.68
CA VAL A 56 8.52 0.77 -9.29
C VAL A 56 9.43 1.71 -8.53
N VAL A 57 9.96 2.72 -9.22
CA VAL A 57 10.74 3.80 -8.60
C VAL A 57 10.12 5.14 -8.97
N THR A 58 10.13 6.08 -8.04
CA THR A 58 9.68 7.45 -8.32
C THR A 58 10.61 8.11 -9.32
N VAL A 59 10.06 8.89 -10.24
CA VAL A 59 10.84 9.68 -11.18
C VAL A 59 10.47 11.14 -11.13
N VAL A 60 11.44 12.00 -11.43
CA VAL A 60 11.23 13.44 -11.59
C VAL A 60 11.31 13.77 -13.08
N VAL A 61 10.21 14.34 -13.60
CA VAL A 61 10.17 14.87 -14.95
C VAL A 61 10.87 16.23 -14.93
N SER A 62 11.93 16.36 -15.73
CA SER A 62 12.76 17.55 -15.82
C SER A 62 12.35 18.41 -17.03
N SER A 63 13.32 18.95 -17.77
CA SER A 63 13.07 19.73 -18.97
C SER A 63 12.49 18.89 -20.11
N PRO A 64 11.66 19.49 -20.99
CA PRO A 64 11.15 18.79 -22.17
C PRO A 64 12.25 18.13 -23.00
N GLY A 65 12.02 16.90 -23.45
CA GLY A 65 12.98 16.14 -24.26
C GLY A 65 14.11 15.46 -23.47
N THR A 66 14.13 15.60 -22.14
CA THR A 66 15.11 14.92 -21.27
C THR A 66 14.49 13.67 -20.63
N GLU A 67 15.27 12.60 -20.48
CA GLU A 67 14.80 11.41 -19.76
C GLU A 67 14.56 11.76 -18.27
N PRO A 68 13.41 11.35 -17.69
CA PRO A 68 13.18 11.46 -16.26
C PRO A 68 14.26 10.74 -15.45
N TYR A 69 14.71 11.34 -14.35
CA TYR A 69 15.67 10.70 -13.46
C TYR A 69 14.97 10.05 -12.25
N GLU A 70 15.52 8.92 -11.81
CA GLU A 70 14.97 8.10 -10.72
C GLU A 70 15.39 8.65 -9.35
N ILE A 71 14.47 8.66 -8.39
CA ILE A 71 14.74 9.08 -7.01
C ILE A 71 14.19 8.09 -5.99
N GLY A 72 14.88 7.99 -4.85
CA GLY A 72 14.48 7.12 -3.75
C GLY A 72 14.77 5.64 -4.01
N GLN A 73 14.08 4.79 -3.26
CA GLN A 73 14.20 3.33 -3.35
C GLN A 73 13.04 2.74 -4.15
N GLN A 74 13.23 1.54 -4.70
CA GLN A 74 12.14 0.81 -5.33
C GLN A 74 11.09 0.45 -4.28
N THR A 75 9.82 0.59 -4.65
CA THR A 75 8.66 0.19 -3.86
C THR A 75 7.75 -0.69 -4.71
N GLN A 76 6.84 -1.41 -4.06
CA GLN A 76 5.83 -2.20 -4.75
C GLN A 76 4.58 -1.37 -5.03
N ALA A 77 3.97 -1.59 -6.19
CA ALA A 77 2.68 -1.02 -6.55
C ALA A 77 1.85 -2.00 -7.40
N ALA A 78 0.53 -2.01 -7.20
CA ALA A 78 -0.40 -2.84 -7.97
C ALA A 78 -0.91 -2.09 -9.20
N ASN A 79 -0.96 -2.78 -10.35
CA ASN A 79 -1.65 -2.27 -11.53
C ASN A 79 -3.14 -2.63 -11.48
N LEU A 80 -4.00 -1.62 -11.38
CA LEU A 80 -5.45 -1.81 -11.36
C LEU A 80 -6.06 -2.18 -12.72
N ALA A 81 -5.30 -2.05 -13.81
CA ALA A 81 -5.75 -2.43 -15.15
C ALA A 81 -5.62 -3.94 -15.42
N GLU A 82 -4.93 -4.69 -14.56
CA GLU A 82 -4.66 -6.12 -14.74
C GLU A 82 -5.35 -6.97 -13.66
N PRO A 83 -5.72 -8.22 -13.97
CA PRO A 83 -6.27 -9.14 -12.99
C PRO A 83 -5.29 -9.41 -11.84
N PHE A 84 -5.80 -9.43 -10.60
CA PHE A 84 -4.98 -9.58 -9.39
C PHE A 84 -4.44 -11.00 -9.17
N ASP A 85 -5.00 -11.98 -9.87
CA ASP A 85 -4.64 -13.39 -9.81
C ASP A 85 -3.73 -13.82 -10.97
N GLN A 86 -3.34 -12.88 -11.85
CA GLN A 86 -2.48 -13.13 -12.99
C GLN A 86 -1.14 -12.41 -12.86
N GLN A 87 -0.13 -12.95 -13.55
CA GLN A 87 1.16 -12.29 -13.65
C GLN A 87 1.04 -11.05 -14.54
N GLY A 88 1.55 -9.93 -14.03
CA GLY A 88 1.60 -8.67 -14.73
C GLY A 88 2.40 -8.74 -16.03
N THR A 89 1.94 -7.99 -17.02
CA THR A 89 2.45 -7.99 -18.40
C THR A 89 3.19 -6.72 -18.77
N LEU A 90 3.15 -5.69 -17.91
CA LEU A 90 3.77 -4.40 -18.18
C LEU A 90 5.30 -4.52 -18.23
N ALA A 91 5.88 -3.98 -19.30
CA ALA A 91 7.33 -4.02 -19.50
C ALA A 91 8.08 -3.13 -18.50
N ALA A 92 9.32 -3.52 -18.19
CA ALA A 92 10.26 -2.65 -17.50
C ALA A 92 10.56 -1.41 -18.36
N GLY A 93 10.67 -0.25 -17.71
CA GLY A 93 10.87 1.04 -18.36
C GLY A 93 9.59 1.83 -18.60
N THR A 94 8.41 1.22 -18.44
CA THR A 94 7.13 1.92 -18.58
C THR A 94 6.96 2.98 -17.50
N TYR A 95 6.60 4.21 -17.90
CA TYR A 95 6.25 5.28 -16.99
C TYR A 95 4.78 5.21 -16.61
N VAL A 96 4.48 5.39 -15.32
CA VAL A 96 3.13 5.30 -14.76
C VAL A 96 2.88 6.45 -13.80
N VAL A 97 1.60 6.77 -13.58
CA VAL A 97 1.18 7.68 -12.51
C VAL A 97 0.76 6.84 -11.31
N MET A 98 1.47 7.00 -10.20
CA MET A 98 1.24 6.27 -8.97
C MET A 98 0.42 7.10 -7.97
N PHE A 99 -0.45 6.42 -7.24
CA PHE A 99 -1.26 6.97 -6.17
C PHE A 99 -1.05 6.19 -4.87
N ARG A 100 -1.25 6.86 -3.74
CA ARG A 100 -1.34 6.22 -2.43
C ARG A 100 -2.79 6.07 -2.01
N VAL A 101 -3.26 4.83 -1.82
CA VAL A 101 -4.58 4.54 -1.23
C VAL A 101 -4.38 3.78 0.06
N GLY A 102 -4.68 4.45 1.18
CA GLY A 102 -4.38 3.93 2.51
C GLY A 102 -2.89 3.59 2.65
N ASN A 103 -2.58 2.32 2.85
CA ASN A 103 -1.20 1.82 2.95
C ASN A 103 -0.69 1.09 1.70
N LYS A 104 -1.35 1.26 0.55
CA LYS A 104 -0.97 0.62 -0.72
C LYS A 104 -0.63 1.65 -1.79
N ASN A 105 0.38 1.33 -2.59
CA ASN A 105 0.65 2.06 -3.82
C ASN A 105 -0.09 1.36 -4.94
N ILE A 106 -0.75 2.15 -5.78
CA ILE A 106 -1.49 1.66 -6.93
C ILE A 106 -1.21 2.55 -8.13
N PHE A 107 -1.36 2.01 -9.32
CA PHE A 107 -1.43 2.79 -10.54
C PHE A 107 -2.42 2.14 -11.51
N TYR A 108 -2.75 2.85 -12.58
CA TYR A 108 -3.54 2.32 -13.68
C TYR A 108 -2.73 2.50 -14.95
N ALA A 109 -2.35 1.40 -15.58
CA ALA A 109 -1.70 1.40 -16.89
C ALA A 109 -2.24 0.21 -17.70
N PRO A 110 -3.05 0.46 -18.76
CA PRO A 110 -3.47 -0.62 -19.63
C PRO A 110 -2.24 -1.25 -20.30
N ALA A 111 -2.26 -2.58 -20.43
CA ALA A 111 -1.23 -3.36 -21.11
C ALA A 111 -1.16 -3.04 -22.62
#